data_AF-A0A660NE71-F1
#
_entry.id   AF-A0A660NE71-F1
#
_cell.length_a   1.000
_cell.length_b   1.000
_cell.length_c   1.000
_cell.angle_alpha   90.00
_cell.angle_beta   90.00
_cell.angle_gamma   90.00
#
_symmetry.space_group_name_H-M   'P 1'
#
loop_
_entity.id
_entity.type
_entity.pdbx_description
1 polymer ?
#
loop_
_entity_poly.entity_id
_entity_poly.type
_entity_poly.pdbx_seq_one_letter_code
_entity_poly.pdbx_strand_id
1 'polypeptide(L)'
;LANATLQPGISSILARLQPAIIYVPPTVTDPVDLAILAARKAMQANNLAAFDTAAALVPRGHALSGYLDYWRLRIRLNNAGTPARTAGITAPATTADDPSAANGSITASGSTTGTSADADYQAVSADARAWLGQNPRTLTADLLRRDWMLVAGRRQDWATIDALYPHWTLKDESAPECLMALSAIARTPTGQHPGVATLKTATAQILQPVALNPACTALLQTLAGHGLITPAQRQQRLNLALEINSPADIREAVQLLPNAPDAKALDVALNKPGSLLGITGGTPGRSAGLRNRNQQARHGSGKTAALERPSLGIVLVSTQAPRKPAHAAKASKASNQTKAHHSPRATRRTTASHAHAARGSSAAHLTAKQGHARKQGRTARQATTPKLASASKQPAIPVTPLLAKIALVRLARQDPARAADLLKSGRTASGAPLKLGPADRAFVWSQIAMAGMFRLDGSAPRWADEARHARISDHTRVWLARAALAEQHWTQLDTIIRAMEPALRNSPTWTYWHGRAQQALGHPRTASHAFQTLATRHDYYGK
;
A
#
# COMPACT_ATOMS: atom_id res chain seq x y z
N LEU A 1 -71.35 53.10 0.61
CA LEU A 1 -71.67 51.72 1.05
C LEU A 1 -70.35 50.98 1.19
N ALA A 2 -70.11 50.50 2.40
CA ALA A 2 -68.85 50.03 3.01
C ALA A 2 -68.12 48.93 2.20
N ASN A 3 -66.82 48.62 2.35
CA ASN A 3 -65.76 49.07 3.27
C ASN A 3 -64.39 48.74 2.63
N ALA A 4 -63.35 49.39 3.13
CA ALA A 4 -61.99 49.42 2.59
C ALA A 4 -61.17 48.11 2.69
N THR A 5 -60.17 48.06 1.81
CA THR A 5 -59.02 47.15 1.66
C THR A 5 -58.09 47.05 2.87
N LEU A 6 -57.58 45.83 3.20
CA LEU A 6 -56.20 45.55 3.67
C LEU A 6 -55.89 44.02 3.77
N GLN A 7 -54.81 43.63 3.06
CA GLN A 7 -53.84 42.49 3.12
C GLN A 7 -53.80 41.47 4.31
N PRO A 8 -52.94 40.42 4.29
CA PRO A 8 -52.70 39.36 3.28
C PRO A 8 -52.61 37.95 3.93
N GLY A 9 -53.17 36.92 3.29
CA GLY A 9 -53.07 35.52 3.75
C GLY A 9 -52.34 34.66 2.74
N ILE A 10 -51.16 34.18 3.10
CA ILE A 10 -50.30 33.28 2.32
C ILE A 10 -51.05 31.97 2.04
N SER A 11 -51.25 31.60 0.76
CA SER A 11 -51.11 30.20 0.38
C SER A 11 -50.97 30.00 -1.13
N SER A 12 -49.90 29.28 -1.47
CA SER A 12 -49.83 28.35 -2.61
C SER A 12 -49.89 28.94 -4.03
N ILE A 13 -48.74 29.15 -4.66
CA ILE A 13 -48.34 28.56 -5.96
C ILE A 13 -46.81 28.76 -6.07
N LEU A 14 -46.06 27.77 -5.61
CA LEU A 14 -44.72 27.49 -6.15
C LEU A 14 -44.73 26.00 -6.46
N ALA A 15 -45.18 25.69 -7.68
CA ALA A 15 -45.01 24.38 -8.26
C ALA A 15 -43.51 24.04 -8.22
N ARG A 16 -43.16 23.06 -7.38
CA ARG A 16 -41.84 22.47 -7.34
C ARG A 16 -41.60 21.79 -8.69
N LEU A 17 -40.93 22.48 -9.60
CA LEU A 17 -40.20 21.83 -10.69
C LEU A 17 -39.01 21.09 -10.06
N GLN A 18 -39.26 19.89 -9.56
CA GLN A 18 -38.19 18.92 -9.38
C GLN A 18 -37.69 18.56 -10.79
N PRO A 19 -36.38 18.61 -11.07
CA PRO A 19 -35.89 17.96 -12.27
C PRO A 19 -36.20 16.48 -12.10
N ALA A 20 -37.20 15.99 -12.83
CA ALA A 20 -37.39 14.57 -13.00
C ALA A 20 -36.11 14.06 -13.65
N ILE A 21 -35.24 13.43 -12.85
CA ILE A 21 -34.18 12.58 -13.39
C ILE A 21 -34.95 11.46 -14.07
N ILE A 22 -35.15 11.58 -15.38
CA ILE A 22 -35.64 10.49 -16.21
C ILE A 22 -34.56 9.41 -16.11
N TYR A 23 -34.79 8.43 -15.24
CA TYR A 23 -34.06 7.19 -15.32
C TYR A 23 -34.49 6.55 -16.64
N VAL A 24 -33.68 6.77 -17.67
CA VAL A 24 -33.74 5.96 -18.88
C VAL A 24 -33.15 4.62 -18.46
N PRO A 25 -33.96 3.55 -18.27
CA PRO A 25 -33.37 2.22 -18.10
C PRO A 25 -32.48 1.96 -19.31
N PRO A 26 -31.28 1.36 -19.15
CA PRO A 26 -30.42 1.08 -20.28
C PRO A 26 -31.25 0.30 -21.32
N THR A 27 -31.48 0.95 -22.46
CA THR A 27 -32.20 0.41 -23.59
C THR A 27 -31.40 -0.77 -24.11
N VAL A 28 -31.99 -1.97 -24.00
CA VAL A 28 -31.58 -3.22 -24.67
C VAL A 28 -30.06 -3.35 -24.84
N THR A 29 -29.38 -3.94 -23.85
CA THR A 29 -28.03 -4.47 -24.09
C THR A 29 -28.10 -5.43 -25.27
N ASP A 30 -27.36 -5.13 -26.34
CA ASP A 30 -27.26 -5.98 -27.52
C ASP A 30 -27.05 -7.45 -27.07
N PRO A 31 -27.82 -8.44 -27.58
CA PRO A 31 -27.60 -9.84 -27.24
C PRO A 31 -26.14 -10.29 -27.38
N VAL A 32 -25.39 -9.69 -28.32
CA VAL A 32 -23.95 -9.92 -28.49
C VAL A 32 -23.14 -9.35 -27.33
N ASP A 33 -23.47 -8.15 -26.83
CA ASP A 33 -22.83 -7.58 -25.64
C ASP A 33 -23.07 -8.44 -24.41
N LEU A 34 -24.29 -8.94 -24.23
CA LEU A 34 -24.62 -9.88 -23.15
C LEU A 34 -23.82 -11.19 -23.27
N ALA A 35 -23.66 -11.71 -24.49
CA ALA A 35 -22.85 -12.90 -24.74
C ALA A 35 -21.37 -12.67 -24.39
N ILE A 36 -20.80 -11.51 -24.72
CA ILE A 36 -19.42 -11.16 -24.38
C ILE A 36 -19.24 -11.04 -22.87
N LEU A 37 -20.19 -10.40 -22.16
CA LEU A 37 -20.18 -10.32 -20.70
C LEU A 37 -20.28 -11.71 -20.06
N ALA A 38 -21.12 -12.59 -20.60
CA ALA A 38 -21.24 -13.98 -20.17
C ALA A 38 -19.94 -14.76 -20.40
N ALA A 39 -19.31 -14.61 -21.57
CA ALA A 39 -18.02 -15.23 -21.88
C ALA A 39 -16.93 -14.73 -20.93
N ARG A 40 -16.86 -13.42 -20.66
CA ARG A 40 -15.92 -12.86 -19.68
C ARG A 40 -16.13 -13.45 -18.28
N LYS A 41 -17.38 -13.54 -17.83
CA LYS A 41 -17.72 -14.12 -16.53
C LYS A 41 -17.31 -15.59 -16.45
N ALA A 42 -17.55 -16.37 -17.50
CA ALA A 42 -17.13 -17.77 -17.59
C ALA A 42 -15.59 -17.91 -17.58
N MET A 43 -14.88 -17.02 -18.28
CA MET A 43 -13.42 -16.97 -18.26
C MET A 43 -12.84 -16.64 -16.88
N GLN A 44 -13.45 -15.70 -16.15
CA GLN A 44 -13.06 -15.38 -14.77
C GLN A 44 -13.29 -16.56 -13.83
N ALA A 45 -14.36 -17.32 -14.04
CA ALA A 45 -14.66 -18.55 -13.34
C ALA A 45 -13.85 -19.77 -13.82
N ASN A 46 -12.99 -19.59 -14.83
CA ASN A 46 -12.21 -20.65 -15.46
C ASN A 46 -13.07 -21.84 -15.96
N ASN A 47 -14.29 -21.55 -16.43
CA ASN A 47 -15.25 -22.55 -16.89
C ASN A 47 -15.33 -22.56 -18.42
N LEU A 48 -14.68 -23.54 -19.05
CA LEU A 48 -14.59 -23.65 -20.50
C LEU A 48 -15.93 -23.93 -21.17
N ALA A 49 -16.78 -24.78 -20.58
CA ALA A 49 -18.06 -25.14 -21.18
C ALA A 49 -19.03 -23.96 -21.23
N ALA A 50 -19.14 -23.21 -20.13
CA ALA A 50 -19.94 -21.99 -20.08
C ALA A 50 -19.37 -20.90 -21.00
N PHE A 51 -18.04 -20.83 -21.10
CA PHE A 51 -17.35 -19.91 -22.00
C PHE A 51 -17.69 -20.20 -23.47
N ASP A 52 -17.57 -21.46 -23.90
CA ASP A 52 -17.82 -21.89 -25.28
C ASP A 52 -19.27 -21.63 -25.69
N THR A 53 -20.21 -21.88 -24.77
CA THR A 53 -21.64 -21.61 -24.98
C THR A 53 -21.90 -20.12 -25.24
N ALA A 54 -21.30 -19.24 -24.45
CA ALA A 54 -21.46 -17.80 -24.61
C ALA A 54 -20.71 -17.27 -25.84
N ALA A 55 -19.48 -17.73 -26.08
CA ALA A 55 -18.66 -17.29 -27.20
C ALA A 55 -19.27 -17.68 -28.56
N ALA A 56 -20.02 -18.79 -28.64
CA ALA A 56 -20.71 -19.21 -29.85
C ALA A 56 -21.79 -18.21 -30.33
N LEU A 57 -22.29 -17.35 -29.44
CA LEU A 57 -23.28 -16.32 -29.76
C LEU A 57 -22.64 -15.04 -30.32
N VAL A 58 -21.31 -14.92 -30.31
CA VAL A 58 -20.60 -13.72 -30.76
C VAL A 58 -20.13 -13.93 -32.22
N PRO A 59 -20.48 -13.02 -33.15
CA PRO A 59 -20.01 -13.10 -34.53
C PRO A 59 -18.48 -13.08 -34.64
N ARG A 60 -17.90 -13.88 -35.55
CA ARG A 60 -16.43 -13.98 -35.73
C ARG A 60 -15.73 -12.65 -36.08
N GLY A 61 -16.45 -11.74 -36.75
CA GLY A 61 -15.96 -10.40 -37.11
C GLY A 61 -16.10 -9.34 -36.01
N HIS A 62 -16.59 -9.71 -34.83
CA HIS A 62 -16.79 -8.77 -33.73
C HIS A 62 -15.46 -8.17 -33.27
N ALA A 63 -15.43 -6.88 -32.90
CA ALA A 63 -14.21 -6.17 -32.49
C ALA A 63 -13.48 -6.80 -31.29
N LEU A 64 -14.18 -7.62 -30.49
CA LEU A 64 -13.64 -8.34 -29.34
C LEU A 64 -13.37 -9.84 -29.60
N SER A 65 -13.45 -10.31 -30.84
CA SER A 65 -13.17 -11.73 -31.17
C SER A 65 -11.79 -12.18 -30.72
N GLY A 66 -10.76 -11.33 -30.88
CA GLY A 66 -9.40 -11.62 -30.42
C GLY A 66 -9.30 -11.80 -28.89
N TYR A 67 -10.21 -11.23 -28.11
CA TYR A 67 -10.30 -11.52 -26.66
C TYR A 67 -10.90 -12.89 -26.40
N LEU A 68 -11.90 -13.32 -27.19
CA LEU A 68 -12.49 -14.65 -27.04
C LEU A 68 -11.46 -15.75 -27.31
N ASP A 69 -10.65 -15.60 -28.36
CA ASP A 69 -9.57 -16.56 -28.68
C ASP A 69 -8.55 -16.65 -27.54
N TYR A 70 -8.06 -15.50 -27.08
CA TYR A 70 -7.17 -15.42 -25.94
C TYR A 70 -7.79 -16.03 -24.67
N TRP A 71 -9.03 -15.68 -24.34
CA TRP A 71 -9.72 -16.18 -23.15
C TRP A 71 -9.88 -17.70 -23.18
N ARG A 72 -10.22 -18.28 -24.33
CA ARG A 72 -10.29 -19.73 -24.50
C ARG A 72 -8.94 -20.39 -24.21
N LEU A 73 -7.85 -19.87 -24.79
CA LEU A 73 -6.49 -20.37 -24.56
C LEU A 73 -6.07 -20.23 -23.09
N ARG A 74 -6.36 -19.08 -22.46
CA ARG A 74 -6.09 -18.83 -21.04
C ARG A 74 -6.78 -19.86 -20.14
N ILE A 75 -8.06 -20.15 -20.37
CA ILE A 75 -8.82 -21.13 -19.58
C ILE A 75 -8.21 -22.53 -19.75
N ARG A 76 -7.94 -22.93 -21.00
CA ARG A 76 -7.36 -24.24 -21.32
C ARG A 76 -5.97 -24.41 -20.67
N LEU A 77 -5.12 -23.39 -20.75
CA LEU A 77 -3.81 -23.36 -20.09
C LEU A 77 -3.95 -23.48 -18.57
N ASN A 78 -4.88 -22.75 -17.96
CA ASN A 78 -5.07 -22.82 -16.51
C ASN A 78 -5.59 -24.19 -16.05
N ASN A 79 -6.48 -24.82 -16.82
CA ASN A 79 -6.99 -26.17 -16.56
C ASN A 79 -5.87 -27.22 -16.64
N ALA A 80 -5.05 -27.18 -17.70
CA ALA A 80 -3.90 -28.09 -17.87
C ALA A 80 -2.70 -27.73 -16.95
N GLY A 81 -2.73 -26.54 -16.36
CA GLY A 81 -1.68 -25.97 -15.52
C GLY A 81 -1.57 -26.57 -14.12
N THR A 82 -2.52 -27.40 -13.71
CA THR A 82 -2.49 -28.08 -12.40
C THR A 82 -1.69 -29.38 -12.57
N PRO A 83 -0.50 -29.53 -11.96
CA PRO A 83 0.23 -30.79 -12.05
C PRO A 83 -0.65 -31.92 -11.49
N ALA A 84 -0.61 -33.09 -12.12
CA ALA A 84 -1.22 -34.28 -11.54
C ALA A 84 -0.67 -34.40 -10.12
N ARG A 85 -1.54 -34.46 -9.09
CA ARG A 85 -1.08 -34.86 -7.75
C ARG A 85 -0.33 -36.16 -7.97
N THR A 86 0.96 -36.19 -7.69
CA THR A 86 1.66 -37.45 -7.49
C THR A 86 0.83 -38.19 -6.46
N ALA A 87 0.11 -39.23 -6.92
CA ALA A 87 -0.57 -40.15 -6.05
C ALA A 87 0.46 -40.56 -5.02
N GLY A 88 0.14 -40.40 -3.73
CA GLY A 88 1.08 -40.66 -2.66
C GLY A 88 1.71 -42.02 -2.89
N ILE A 89 3.02 -42.03 -3.18
CA ILE A 89 3.82 -43.22 -3.00
C ILE A 89 3.79 -43.44 -1.50
N THR A 90 2.88 -44.30 -1.05
CA THR A 90 3.00 -44.95 0.24
C THR A 90 4.36 -45.60 0.23
N ALA A 91 5.27 -45.08 1.05
CA ALA A 91 6.50 -45.78 1.36
C ALA A 91 6.13 -47.22 1.76
N PRO A 92 6.76 -48.26 1.20
CA PRO A 92 6.54 -49.60 1.70
C PRO A 92 6.95 -49.60 3.17
N ALA A 93 6.04 -50.07 4.02
CA ALA A 93 6.33 -50.30 5.42
C ALA A 93 7.55 -51.23 5.49
N THR A 94 8.66 -50.71 6.01
CA THR A 94 9.83 -51.50 6.34
C THR A 94 9.47 -52.41 7.52
N THR A 95 9.15 -53.67 7.25
CA THR A 95 9.35 -54.73 8.24
C THR A 95 10.85 -54.99 8.29
N ALA A 96 11.48 -54.55 9.38
CA ALA A 96 12.82 -54.98 9.73
C ALA A 96 12.76 -56.46 10.08
N ASP A 97 13.60 -57.27 9.41
CA ASP A 97 14.32 -58.43 9.96
C ASP A 97 14.96 -59.22 8.80
N ASP A 98 16.17 -58.83 8.36
CA ASP A 98 17.24 -59.79 7.96
C ASP A 98 18.55 -59.05 7.59
N PRO A 99 19.74 -59.42 8.12
CA PRO A 99 21.01 -58.82 7.75
C PRO A 99 21.83 -59.78 6.87
N SER A 100 21.52 -59.88 5.58
CA SER A 100 22.46 -60.42 4.58
C SER A 100 21.95 -60.23 3.15
N ALA A 101 22.58 -59.33 2.38
CA ALA A 101 22.92 -59.54 0.96
C ALA A 101 23.47 -58.25 0.33
N ALA A 102 24.67 -58.37 -0.22
CA ALA A 102 25.37 -57.37 -1.00
C ALA A 102 24.83 -57.24 -2.44
N ASN A 103 25.12 -56.09 -3.05
CA ASN A 103 25.18 -55.81 -4.49
C ASN A 103 23.97 -56.20 -5.37
N GLY A 104 23.11 -55.21 -5.64
CA GLY A 104 22.18 -55.21 -6.77
C GLY A 104 22.15 -53.84 -7.45
N SER A 105 22.71 -53.77 -8.66
CA SER A 105 22.64 -52.63 -9.57
C SER A 105 21.18 -52.20 -9.81
N ILE A 106 20.83 -50.97 -9.45
CA ILE A 106 19.57 -50.35 -9.88
C ILE A 106 19.79 -49.84 -11.31
N THR A 107 19.33 -50.63 -12.27
CA THR A 107 19.10 -50.14 -13.63
C THR A 107 17.88 -49.23 -13.60
N ALA A 108 18.11 -47.93 -13.75
CA ALA A 108 17.05 -46.95 -13.93
C ALA A 108 16.47 -47.08 -15.36
N SER A 109 15.52 -47.98 -15.56
CA SER A 109 14.63 -47.91 -16.71
C SER A 109 13.61 -46.80 -16.46
N GLY A 110 13.88 -45.62 -17.04
CA GLY A 110 12.95 -44.50 -17.04
C GLY A 110 11.67 -44.85 -17.80
N SER A 111 10.57 -45.01 -17.07
CA SER A 111 9.22 -45.06 -17.62
C SER A 111 8.76 -43.63 -17.94
N THR A 112 8.84 -43.26 -19.22
CA THR A 112 8.18 -42.08 -19.80
C THR A 112 6.69 -42.35 -19.98
N THR A 113 5.94 -42.34 -18.88
CA THR A 113 4.48 -42.16 -18.95
C THR A 113 4.16 -40.76 -18.47
N GLY A 114 4.23 -39.80 -19.41
CA GLY A 114 3.67 -38.47 -19.17
C GLY A 114 2.20 -38.64 -18.76
N THR A 115 1.82 -38.03 -17.64
CA THR A 115 0.44 -38.12 -17.16
C THR A 115 -0.50 -37.45 -18.19
N SER A 116 -1.79 -37.78 -18.22
CA SER A 116 -2.72 -37.13 -19.17
C SER A 116 -2.68 -35.60 -19.06
N ALA A 117 -2.42 -35.08 -17.86
CA ALA A 117 -2.25 -33.66 -17.59
C ALA A 117 -1.02 -33.04 -18.28
N ASP A 118 0.07 -33.80 -18.45
CA ASP A 118 1.25 -33.33 -19.17
C ASP A 118 0.98 -33.27 -20.67
N ALA A 119 0.31 -34.29 -21.21
CA ALA A 119 -0.12 -34.31 -22.61
C ALA A 119 -1.08 -33.16 -22.92
N ASP A 120 -2.08 -32.93 -22.06
CA ASP A 120 -3.02 -31.81 -22.19
C ASP A 120 -2.32 -30.45 -22.17
N TYR A 121 -1.35 -30.27 -21.26
CA TYR A 121 -0.55 -29.05 -21.17
C TYR A 121 0.29 -28.82 -22.42
N GLN A 122 0.93 -29.87 -22.96
CA GLN A 122 1.72 -29.75 -24.19
C GLN A 122 0.85 -29.44 -25.41
N ALA A 123 -0.33 -30.06 -25.50
CA ALA A 123 -1.29 -29.80 -26.59
C ALA A 123 -1.78 -28.34 -26.58
N VAL A 124 -2.27 -27.83 -25.44
CA VAL A 124 -2.69 -26.42 -25.36
C VAL A 124 -1.53 -25.44 -25.52
N SER A 125 -0.33 -25.81 -25.07
CA SER A 125 0.89 -25.02 -25.28
C SER A 125 1.24 -24.90 -26.76
N ALA A 126 1.02 -25.96 -27.55
CA ALA A 126 1.19 -25.90 -29.01
C ALA A 126 0.17 -24.97 -29.66
N ASP A 127 -1.10 -25.05 -29.26
CA ASP A 127 -2.16 -24.15 -29.76
C ASP A 127 -1.85 -22.68 -29.42
N ALA A 128 -1.40 -22.41 -28.19
CA ALA A 128 -1.03 -21.07 -27.75
C ALA A 128 0.16 -20.52 -28.55
N ARG A 129 1.19 -21.34 -28.80
CA ARG A 129 2.34 -21.00 -29.67
C ARG A 129 1.89 -20.64 -31.09
N ALA A 130 1.03 -21.47 -31.69
CA ALA A 130 0.51 -21.24 -33.03
C ALA A 130 -0.28 -19.92 -33.11
N TRP A 131 -1.17 -19.69 -32.13
CA TRP A 131 -1.97 -18.46 -32.08
C TRP A 131 -1.12 -17.20 -31.85
N LEU A 132 -0.09 -17.26 -30.99
CA LEU A 132 0.87 -16.17 -30.81
C LEU A 132 1.65 -15.86 -32.09
N GLY A 133 1.98 -16.87 -32.89
CA GLY A 133 2.63 -16.70 -34.18
C GLY A 133 1.77 -15.95 -35.20
N GLN A 134 0.45 -16.14 -35.14
CA GLN A 134 -0.52 -15.45 -36.00
C GLN A 134 -0.89 -14.05 -35.49
N ASN A 135 -0.78 -13.81 -34.17
CA ASN A 135 -1.23 -12.57 -33.52
C ASN A 135 -0.11 -11.80 -32.78
N PRO A 136 1.14 -11.71 -33.28
CA PRO A 136 2.32 -11.42 -32.46
C PRO A 136 2.35 -10.04 -31.79
N ARG A 137 1.66 -9.04 -32.37
CA ARG A 137 1.68 -7.61 -31.97
C ARG A 137 0.32 -7.12 -31.46
N THR A 138 -0.44 -8.00 -30.83
CA THR A 138 -1.74 -7.66 -30.23
C THR A 138 -1.63 -7.55 -28.71
N LEU A 139 -2.49 -6.74 -28.09
CA LEU A 139 -2.60 -6.69 -26.62
C LEU A 139 -2.97 -8.07 -26.06
N THR A 140 -3.86 -8.80 -26.72
CA THR A 140 -4.30 -10.14 -26.28
C THR A 140 -3.16 -11.16 -26.36
N ALA A 141 -2.23 -11.04 -27.31
CA ALA A 141 -1.00 -11.83 -27.31
C ALA A 141 -0.09 -11.52 -26.11
N ASP A 142 0.06 -10.25 -25.76
CA ASP A 142 0.87 -9.87 -24.61
C ASP A 142 0.26 -10.36 -23.28
N LEU A 143 -1.07 -10.27 -23.15
CA LEU A 143 -1.82 -10.84 -22.03
C LEU A 143 -1.72 -12.37 -21.96
N LEU A 144 -1.74 -13.07 -23.11
CA LEU A 144 -1.56 -14.51 -23.17
C LEU A 144 -0.16 -14.92 -22.72
N ARG A 145 0.90 -14.23 -23.18
CA ARG A 145 2.28 -14.50 -22.75
C ARG A 145 2.40 -14.39 -21.23
N ARG A 146 1.86 -13.31 -20.66
CA ARG A 146 1.81 -13.10 -19.20
C ARG A 146 1.13 -14.26 -18.48
N ASP A 147 -0.11 -14.57 -18.84
CA ASP A 147 -0.89 -15.60 -18.15
C ASP A 147 -0.30 -17.00 -18.33
N TRP A 148 0.28 -17.28 -19.50
CA TRP A 148 0.97 -18.54 -19.76
C TRP A 148 2.24 -18.67 -18.92
N MET A 149 3.05 -17.61 -18.77
CA MET A 149 4.20 -17.63 -17.86
C MET A 149 3.78 -17.97 -16.42
N LEU A 150 2.63 -17.45 -15.93
CA LEU A 150 2.12 -17.79 -14.60
C LEU A 150 1.76 -19.28 -14.46
N VAL A 151 1.23 -19.89 -15.52
CA VAL A 151 0.96 -21.33 -15.57
C VAL A 151 2.27 -22.13 -15.61
N ALA A 152 3.18 -21.77 -16.52
CA ALA A 152 4.48 -22.40 -16.67
C ALA A 152 5.29 -22.35 -15.38
N GLY A 153 5.24 -21.24 -14.64
CA GLY A 153 5.89 -21.09 -13.34
C GLY A 153 5.40 -22.07 -12.28
N ARG A 154 4.08 -22.34 -12.20
CA ARG A 154 3.54 -23.37 -11.29
C ARG A 154 4.01 -24.78 -11.65
N ARG A 155 4.26 -25.01 -12.94
CA ARG A 155 4.77 -26.28 -13.46
C ARG A 155 6.30 -26.35 -13.49
N GLN A 156 7.00 -25.27 -13.11
CA GLN A 156 8.44 -25.12 -13.24
C GLN A 156 8.96 -25.34 -14.68
N ASP A 157 8.12 -25.02 -15.67
CA ASP A 157 8.47 -25.04 -17.09
C ASP A 157 9.26 -23.77 -17.46
N TRP A 158 10.52 -23.76 -17.04
CA TRP A 158 11.44 -22.64 -17.22
C TRP A 158 11.74 -22.36 -18.70
N ALA A 159 11.73 -23.38 -19.55
CA ALA A 159 11.94 -23.22 -20.99
C ALA A 159 10.83 -22.38 -21.64
N THR A 160 9.58 -22.60 -21.25
CA THR A 160 8.46 -21.77 -21.71
C THR A 160 8.56 -20.33 -21.20
N ILE A 161 8.96 -20.12 -19.94
CA ILE A 161 9.16 -18.76 -19.40
C ILE A 161 10.25 -18.02 -20.18
N ASP A 162 11.39 -18.67 -20.41
CA ASP A 162 12.52 -18.11 -21.15
C ASP A 162 12.14 -17.74 -22.60
N ALA A 163 11.28 -18.54 -23.23
CA ALA A 163 10.79 -18.27 -24.58
C ALA A 163 9.79 -17.12 -24.64
N LEU A 164 8.93 -16.95 -23.63
CA LEU A 164 7.86 -15.95 -23.63
C LEU A 164 8.32 -14.58 -23.14
N TYR A 165 9.16 -14.54 -22.11
CA TYR A 165 9.51 -13.31 -21.40
C TYR A 165 10.14 -12.22 -22.31
N PRO A 166 11.08 -12.51 -23.24
CA PRO A 166 11.65 -11.50 -24.12
C PRO A 166 10.64 -10.81 -25.06
N HIS A 167 9.49 -11.45 -25.29
CA HIS A 167 8.42 -10.93 -26.14
C HIS A 167 7.26 -10.29 -25.36
N TRP A 168 7.33 -10.27 -24.03
CA TRP A 168 6.35 -9.60 -23.19
C TRP A 168 6.69 -8.10 -23.05
N THR A 169 5.81 -7.26 -23.58
CA THR A 169 6.06 -5.83 -23.76
C THR A 169 5.43 -4.97 -22.66
N LEU A 170 4.27 -5.35 -22.12
CA LEU A 170 3.50 -4.51 -21.21
C LEU A 170 4.24 -4.21 -19.90
N LYS A 171 4.99 -5.19 -19.36
CA LYS A 171 5.86 -5.03 -18.18
C LYS A 171 5.22 -4.29 -17.00
N ASP A 172 3.92 -4.49 -16.81
CA ASP A 172 3.07 -3.76 -15.84
C ASP A 172 2.93 -4.47 -14.48
N GLU A 173 3.48 -5.68 -14.35
CA GLU A 173 3.40 -6.46 -13.12
C GLU A 173 4.71 -7.20 -12.81
N SER A 174 4.90 -7.56 -11.54
CA SER A 174 6.16 -8.16 -11.08
C SER A 174 6.22 -9.69 -11.20
N ALA A 175 5.10 -10.38 -11.42
CA ALA A 175 5.10 -11.84 -11.41
C ALA A 175 5.98 -12.45 -12.53
N PRO A 176 5.88 -12.02 -13.81
CA PRO A 176 6.77 -12.52 -14.86
C PRO A 176 8.25 -12.18 -14.62
N GLU A 177 8.55 -11.01 -14.07
CA GLU A 177 9.91 -10.61 -13.69
C GLU A 177 10.50 -11.56 -12.63
N CYS A 178 9.71 -11.91 -11.61
CA CYS A 178 10.11 -12.88 -10.59
C CYS A 178 10.25 -14.31 -11.12
N LEU A 179 9.38 -14.72 -12.06
CA LEU A 179 9.48 -16.02 -12.73
C LEU A 179 10.72 -16.13 -13.61
N MET A 180 11.08 -15.06 -14.33
CA MET A 180 12.32 -15.01 -15.10
C MET A 180 13.55 -15.11 -14.19
N ALA A 181 13.54 -14.42 -13.05
CA ALA A 181 14.60 -14.55 -12.05
C ALA A 181 14.69 -15.97 -11.47
N LEU A 182 13.56 -16.62 -11.19
CA LEU A 182 13.50 -18.03 -10.78
C LEU A 182 14.07 -18.97 -11.85
N SER A 183 13.72 -18.78 -13.13
CA SER A 183 14.28 -19.53 -14.25
C SER A 183 15.82 -19.41 -14.30
N ALA A 184 16.34 -18.19 -14.18
CA ALA A 184 17.78 -17.95 -14.17
C ALA A 184 18.51 -18.65 -13.01
N ILE A 185 17.91 -18.66 -11.81
CA ILE A 185 18.45 -19.38 -10.65
C ILE A 185 18.37 -20.89 -10.87
N ALA A 186 17.24 -21.41 -11.36
CA ALA A 186 17.02 -22.84 -11.55
C ALA A 186 17.98 -23.48 -12.59
N ARG A 187 18.43 -22.71 -13.59
CA ARG A 187 19.42 -23.16 -14.57
C ARG A 187 20.86 -23.14 -14.06
N THR A 188 21.11 -22.56 -12.89
CA THR A 188 22.44 -22.57 -12.30
C THR A 188 22.76 -23.99 -11.85
N PRO A 189 23.87 -24.61 -12.31
CA PRO A 189 24.23 -25.97 -11.91
C PRO A 189 24.31 -26.10 -10.39
N THR A 190 23.91 -27.26 -9.87
CA THR A 190 23.92 -27.51 -8.43
C THR A 190 25.31 -27.26 -7.84
N GLY A 191 25.36 -26.47 -6.77
CA GLY A 191 26.62 -26.09 -6.11
C GLY A 191 27.33 -24.87 -6.74
N GLN A 192 26.85 -24.34 -7.87
CA GLN A 192 27.38 -23.12 -8.45
C GLN A 192 26.58 -21.88 -8.02
N HIS A 193 27.26 -20.74 -7.97
CA HIS A 193 26.65 -19.46 -7.66
C HIS A 193 26.06 -18.84 -8.94
N PRO A 194 24.82 -18.33 -8.95
CA PRO A 194 24.12 -17.82 -10.16
C PRO A 194 24.72 -16.54 -10.78
N GLY A 195 25.86 -16.08 -10.28
CA GLY A 195 26.48 -14.80 -10.65
C GLY A 195 25.86 -13.56 -9.98
N VAL A 196 26.65 -12.50 -9.88
CA VAL A 196 26.28 -11.24 -9.19
C VAL A 196 25.15 -10.50 -9.92
N ALA A 197 25.17 -10.47 -11.25
CA ALA A 197 24.15 -9.78 -12.05
C ALA A 197 22.76 -10.41 -11.89
N THR A 198 22.68 -11.73 -11.88
CA THR A 198 21.44 -12.50 -11.65
C THR A 198 20.88 -12.21 -10.27
N LEU A 199 21.72 -12.29 -9.21
CA LEU A 199 21.27 -11.97 -7.85
C LEU A 199 20.85 -10.52 -7.69
N LYS A 200 21.55 -9.57 -8.32
CA LYS A 200 21.14 -8.15 -8.30
C LYS A 200 19.74 -7.98 -8.89
N THR A 201 19.48 -8.61 -10.03
CA THR A 201 18.17 -8.54 -10.70
C THR A 201 17.09 -9.20 -9.86
N ALA A 202 17.34 -10.40 -9.32
CA ALA A 202 16.41 -11.12 -8.48
C ALA A 202 16.08 -10.38 -7.17
N THR A 203 17.10 -9.87 -6.48
CA THR A 203 16.91 -9.13 -5.23
C THR A 203 16.23 -7.79 -5.43
N ALA A 204 16.40 -7.14 -6.59
CA ALA A 204 15.66 -5.92 -6.93
C ALA A 204 14.14 -6.14 -7.01
N GLN A 205 13.67 -7.35 -7.31
CA GLN A 205 12.23 -7.66 -7.35
C GLN A 205 11.63 -7.88 -5.97
N ILE A 206 12.37 -8.51 -5.05
CA ILE A 206 11.86 -8.84 -3.70
C ILE A 206 12.09 -7.73 -2.66
N LEU A 207 13.07 -6.84 -2.90
CA LEU A 207 13.41 -5.74 -1.99
C LEU A 207 12.71 -4.42 -2.36
N GLN A 208 11.42 -4.52 -2.70
CA GLN A 208 10.55 -3.37 -3.00
C GLN A 208 9.48 -3.16 -1.92
N PRO A 209 9.04 -1.93 -1.65
CA PRO A 209 7.95 -1.64 -0.71
C PRO A 209 6.59 -1.90 -1.35
N VAL A 210 6.37 -3.13 -1.78
CA VAL A 210 5.10 -3.63 -2.34
C VAL A 210 4.78 -4.99 -1.74
N ALA A 211 3.49 -5.34 -1.72
CA ALA A 211 3.07 -6.68 -1.34
C ALA A 211 3.53 -7.67 -2.42
N LEU A 212 4.16 -8.77 -2.01
CA LEU A 212 4.65 -9.75 -2.97
C LEU A 212 3.50 -10.62 -3.48
N ASN A 213 3.44 -10.77 -4.80
CA ASN A 213 2.61 -11.79 -5.43
C ASN A 213 3.24 -13.19 -5.22
N PRO A 214 2.49 -14.30 -5.46
CA PRO A 214 3.00 -15.65 -5.22
C PRO A 214 4.32 -15.99 -5.92
N ALA A 215 4.55 -15.51 -7.14
CA ALA A 215 5.81 -15.77 -7.86
C ALA A 215 7.01 -15.07 -7.20
N CYS A 216 6.82 -13.83 -6.75
CA CYS A 216 7.85 -13.11 -6.01
C CYS A 216 8.06 -13.63 -4.60
N THR A 217 7.01 -14.14 -3.95
CA THR A 217 7.14 -14.88 -2.68
C THR A 217 7.94 -16.17 -2.88
N ALA A 218 7.67 -16.93 -3.94
CA ALA A 218 8.45 -18.11 -4.29
C ALA A 218 9.93 -17.73 -4.55
N LEU A 219 10.19 -16.65 -5.29
CA LEU A 219 11.55 -16.14 -5.49
C LEU A 219 12.24 -15.78 -4.17
N LEU A 220 11.56 -15.07 -3.27
CA LEU A 220 12.08 -14.74 -1.94
C LEU A 220 12.44 -15.99 -1.15
N GLN A 221 11.56 -17.00 -1.14
CA GLN A 221 11.77 -18.27 -0.45
C GLN A 221 12.93 -19.06 -1.06
N THR A 222 13.02 -19.15 -2.38
CA THR A 222 14.14 -19.79 -3.09
C THR A 222 15.46 -19.11 -2.76
N LEU A 223 15.52 -17.78 -2.85
CA LEU A 223 16.72 -17.04 -2.50
C LEU A 223 17.14 -17.25 -1.04
N ALA A 224 16.18 -17.26 -0.12
CA ALA A 224 16.45 -17.48 1.30
C ALA A 224 16.91 -18.91 1.60
N GLY A 225 16.24 -19.92 1.04
CA GLY A 225 16.51 -21.33 1.25
C GLY A 225 17.88 -21.75 0.71
N HIS A 226 18.32 -21.13 -0.39
CA HIS A 226 19.65 -21.35 -0.97
C HIS A 226 20.74 -20.45 -0.35
N GLY A 227 20.42 -19.62 0.65
CA GLY A 227 21.39 -18.71 1.27
C GLY A 227 21.88 -17.57 0.35
N LEU A 228 21.13 -17.27 -0.72
CA LEU A 228 21.47 -16.27 -1.74
C LEU A 228 21.10 -14.84 -1.34
N ILE A 229 20.50 -14.65 -0.16
CA ILE A 229 20.26 -13.34 0.45
C ILE A 229 20.87 -13.24 1.84
N THR A 230 21.48 -12.09 2.11
CA THR A 230 22.17 -11.80 3.37
C THR A 230 21.18 -11.58 4.53
N PRO A 231 21.61 -11.75 5.80
CA PRO A 231 20.81 -11.36 6.96
C PRO A 231 20.30 -9.91 6.89
N ALA A 232 21.12 -8.99 6.35
CA ALA A 232 20.74 -7.60 6.17
C ALA A 232 19.58 -7.43 5.17
N GLN A 233 19.59 -8.17 4.06
CA GLN A 233 18.50 -8.17 3.08
C GLN A 233 17.22 -8.79 3.64
N ARG A 234 17.33 -9.84 4.46
CA ARG A 234 16.17 -10.44 5.16
C ARG A 234 15.52 -9.45 6.12
N GLN A 235 16.33 -8.73 6.89
CA GLN A 235 15.85 -7.64 7.74
C GLN A 235 15.25 -6.49 6.93
N GLN A 236 15.84 -6.16 5.77
CA GLN A 236 15.29 -5.16 4.86
C GLN A 236 13.91 -5.56 4.34
N ARG A 237 13.69 -6.83 3.95
CA ARG A 237 12.36 -7.33 3.54
C ARG A 237 11.33 -7.17 4.65
N LEU A 238 11.69 -7.46 5.91
CA LEU A 238 10.79 -7.21 7.04
C LEU A 238 10.43 -5.71 7.15
N ASN A 239 11.42 -4.82 7.06
CA ASN A 239 11.16 -3.38 7.12
C ASN A 239 10.22 -2.94 5.99
N LEU A 240 10.43 -3.41 4.75
CA LEU A 240 9.56 -3.10 3.61
C LEU A 240 8.11 -3.59 3.84
N ALA A 241 7.94 -4.81 4.37
CA ALA A 241 6.64 -5.36 4.71
C ALA A 241 5.93 -4.56 5.83
N LEU A 242 6.71 -4.05 6.79
CA LEU A 242 6.22 -3.16 7.84
C LEU A 242 5.81 -1.79 7.30
N GLU A 243 6.58 -1.21 6.38
CA GLU A 243 6.28 0.08 5.73
C GLU A 243 4.94 0.05 4.99
N ILE A 244 4.68 -1.00 4.22
CA ILE A 244 3.39 -1.18 3.51
C ILE A 244 2.28 -1.76 4.40
N ASN A 245 2.61 -2.13 5.64
CA ASN A 245 1.68 -2.66 6.62
C ASN A 245 0.95 -3.94 6.16
N SER A 246 1.64 -4.86 5.47
CA SER A 246 1.08 -6.14 4.98
C SER A 246 1.30 -7.28 5.98
N PRO A 247 0.26 -7.80 6.69
CA PRO A 247 0.45 -8.89 7.64
C PRO A 247 0.94 -10.19 7.00
N ALA A 248 0.57 -10.47 5.74
CA ALA A 248 1.03 -11.65 5.03
C ALA A 248 2.54 -11.59 4.81
N ASP A 249 3.03 -10.49 4.23
CA ASP A 249 4.46 -10.29 3.99
C ASP A 249 5.27 -10.15 5.28
N ILE A 250 4.70 -9.61 6.36
CA ILE A 250 5.39 -9.57 7.65
C ILE A 250 5.59 -11.00 8.17
N ARG A 251 4.58 -11.89 8.07
CA ARG A 251 4.75 -13.30 8.45
C ARG A 251 5.82 -13.97 7.62
N GLU A 252 5.77 -13.80 6.30
CA GLU A 252 6.76 -14.33 5.38
C GLU A 252 8.18 -13.86 5.75
N ALA A 253 8.38 -12.55 5.88
CA ALA A 253 9.70 -11.98 6.18
C ALA A 253 10.23 -12.39 7.55
N VAL A 254 9.37 -12.53 8.56
CA VAL A 254 9.75 -12.97 9.91
C VAL A 254 10.27 -14.40 9.91
N GLN A 255 9.69 -15.30 9.11
CA GLN A 255 10.17 -16.68 8.99
C GLN A 255 11.59 -16.78 8.42
N LEU A 256 12.04 -15.76 7.68
CA LEU A 256 13.39 -15.70 7.12
C LEU A 256 14.44 -15.22 8.14
N LEU A 257 14.02 -14.67 9.28
CA LEU A 257 14.95 -14.12 10.27
C LEU A 257 15.56 -15.21 11.16
N PRO A 258 16.80 -15.00 11.64
CA PRO A 258 17.31 -15.84 12.71
C PRO A 258 16.44 -15.68 13.95
N ASN A 259 16.11 -16.80 14.62
CA ASN A 259 15.30 -16.82 15.85
C ASN A 259 13.90 -16.20 15.68
N ALA A 260 13.19 -16.60 14.62
CA ALA A 260 11.81 -16.18 14.41
C ALA A 260 10.94 -16.49 15.66
N PRO A 261 10.07 -15.53 16.08
CA PRO A 261 9.17 -15.73 17.21
C PRO A 261 8.11 -16.79 16.89
N ASP A 262 7.51 -17.35 17.94
CA ASP A 262 6.35 -18.24 17.83
C ASP A 262 5.21 -17.60 17.00
N ALA A 263 4.54 -18.42 16.19
CA ALA A 263 3.50 -17.96 15.26
C ALA A 263 2.31 -17.32 15.98
N LYS A 264 1.92 -17.80 17.17
CA LYS A 264 0.83 -17.20 17.95
C LYS A 264 1.28 -15.86 18.51
N ALA A 265 2.51 -15.76 19.01
CA ALA A 265 3.07 -14.49 19.49
C ALA A 265 3.12 -13.43 18.39
N LEU A 266 3.54 -13.82 17.18
CA LEU A 266 3.52 -12.95 16.00
C LEU A 266 2.10 -12.51 15.63
N ASP A 267 1.12 -13.42 15.67
CA ASP A 267 -0.27 -13.09 15.34
C ASP A 267 -0.87 -12.06 16.32
N VAL A 268 -0.56 -12.18 17.61
CA VAL A 268 -0.94 -11.16 18.60
C VAL A 268 -0.28 -9.81 18.29
N ALA A 269 1.00 -9.77 17.92
CA ALA A 269 1.67 -8.51 17.53
C ALA A 269 1.02 -7.86 16.30
N LEU A 270 0.57 -8.67 15.33
CA LEU A 270 -0.03 -8.20 14.08
C LEU A 270 -1.46 -7.70 14.23
N ASN A 271 -2.26 -8.44 15.00
CA ASN A 271 -3.72 -8.26 15.04
C ASN A 271 -4.22 -7.61 16.34
N LYS A 272 -3.47 -7.77 17.44
CA LYS A 272 -3.80 -7.21 18.77
C LYS A 272 -2.60 -6.46 19.37
N PRO A 273 -1.99 -5.50 18.64
CA PRO A 273 -0.75 -4.85 19.07
C PRO A 273 -0.87 -4.15 20.43
N GLY A 274 -2.01 -3.51 20.72
CA GLY A 274 -2.24 -2.88 22.02
C GLY A 274 -2.22 -3.87 23.18
N SER A 275 -2.82 -5.06 23.00
CA SER A 275 -2.80 -6.12 24.01
C SER A 275 -1.38 -6.61 24.30
N LEU A 276 -0.56 -6.79 23.27
CA LEU A 276 0.84 -7.20 23.44
C LEU A 276 1.66 -6.11 24.15
N LEU A 277 1.36 -4.84 23.87
CA LEU A 277 2.01 -3.68 24.46
C LEU A 277 1.42 -3.30 25.84
N GLY A 278 0.59 -4.16 26.44
CA GLY A 278 0.04 -3.98 27.78
C GLY A 278 -1.04 -2.90 27.91
N ILE A 279 -1.61 -2.44 26.79
CA ILE A 279 -2.71 -1.47 26.79
C ILE A 279 -3.98 -2.21 27.19
N THR A 280 -4.45 -1.98 28.42
CA THR A 280 -5.70 -2.56 28.95
C THR A 280 -6.83 -1.53 28.87
N GLY A 281 -8.01 -1.96 28.41
CA GLY A 281 -9.21 -1.12 28.33
C GLY A 281 -9.21 -0.16 27.14
N GLY A 282 -9.93 -0.52 26.08
CA GLY A 282 -10.22 0.35 24.95
C GLY A 282 -10.48 -0.43 23.67
N THR A 283 -11.73 -0.56 23.27
CA THR A 283 -12.09 -0.86 21.87
C THR A 283 -11.35 0.11 20.94
N PRO A 284 -10.78 -0.34 19.81
CA PRO A 284 -10.35 0.55 18.73
C PRO A 284 -11.61 1.12 18.08
N GLY A 285 -12.21 2.12 18.72
CA GLY A 285 -13.54 2.61 18.40
C GLY A 285 -13.58 4.12 18.45
N ARG A 286 -13.71 4.71 17.25
CA ARG A 286 -13.93 6.13 16.96
C ARG A 286 -12.78 7.03 17.35
N SER A 287 -12.20 7.63 16.30
CA SER A 287 -11.66 8.97 16.29
C SER A 287 -12.02 9.72 17.56
N ALA A 288 -11.08 9.81 18.50
CA ALA A 288 -11.04 10.96 19.38
C ALA A 288 -10.89 12.14 18.43
N GLY A 289 -12.04 12.67 17.97
CA GLY A 289 -12.11 13.86 17.17
C GLY A 289 -11.24 14.86 17.89
N LEU A 290 -10.31 15.45 17.12
CA LEU A 290 -9.43 16.52 17.55
C LEU A 290 -10.22 17.47 18.45
N ARG A 291 -10.15 17.26 19.77
CA ARG A 291 -10.48 18.29 20.73
C ARG A 291 -9.26 19.18 20.68
N ASN A 292 -9.35 20.11 19.74
CA ASN A 292 -8.47 21.24 19.56
C ASN A 292 -8.36 21.97 20.90
N ARG A 293 -7.39 21.55 21.71
CA ARG A 293 -7.02 22.22 22.96
C ARG A 293 -5.87 23.15 22.62
N ASN A 294 -6.20 24.19 21.86
CA ASN A 294 -5.41 25.41 21.73
C ASN A 294 -6.34 26.61 21.66
N GLN A 295 -7.01 26.90 22.78
CA GLN A 295 -7.46 28.26 23.08
C GLN A 295 -6.34 28.94 23.87
N GLN A 296 -5.41 29.59 23.15
CA GLN A 296 -4.69 30.78 23.62
C GLN A 296 -3.82 31.32 22.48
N ALA A 297 -4.46 32.05 21.57
CA ALA A 297 -3.84 33.11 20.79
C ALA A 297 -4.90 34.20 20.60
N ARG A 298 -5.07 35.03 21.64
CA ARG A 298 -5.83 36.28 21.51
C ARG A 298 -4.96 37.31 20.77
N HIS A 299 -5.50 37.78 19.66
CA HIS A 299 -5.36 39.08 19.01
C HIS A 299 -4.15 39.96 19.37
N GLY A 300 -3.26 40.13 18.38
CA GLY A 300 -2.48 41.35 18.16
C GLY A 300 -2.77 41.87 16.76
N SER A 301 -3.35 43.06 16.67
CA SER A 301 -3.69 43.78 15.43
C SER A 301 -2.43 44.13 14.62
N GLY A 302 -2.47 43.96 13.30
CA GLY A 302 -1.37 44.35 12.41
C GLY A 302 -1.57 44.04 10.94
N LYS A 303 -2.38 44.88 10.26
CA LYS A 303 -2.41 45.19 8.82
C LYS A 303 -2.38 44.03 7.80
N THR A 304 -3.57 43.67 7.32
CA THR A 304 -3.79 42.90 6.09
C THR A 304 -3.62 43.78 4.86
N ALA A 305 -2.68 43.45 3.97
CA ALA A 305 -2.73 43.86 2.57
C ALA A 305 -3.56 42.81 1.80
N ALA A 306 -4.67 43.25 1.23
CA ALA A 306 -5.57 42.43 0.43
C ALA A 306 -4.91 42.05 -0.90
N LEU A 307 -4.96 40.77 -1.27
CA LEU A 307 -4.94 40.35 -2.67
C LEU A 307 -6.29 39.71 -2.97
N GLU A 308 -7.03 40.37 -3.86
CA GLU A 308 -8.32 39.97 -4.39
C GLU A 308 -8.25 38.62 -5.09
N ARG A 309 -9.32 37.83 -4.94
CA ARG A 309 -9.63 36.66 -5.76
C ARG A 309 -10.43 37.10 -6.99
N PRO A 310 -10.08 36.68 -8.21
CA PRO A 310 -11.04 36.70 -9.31
C PRO A 310 -11.73 35.35 -9.46
N SER A 311 -13.04 35.45 -9.70
CA SER A 311 -14.02 34.41 -9.99
C SER A 311 -13.71 33.65 -11.29
N LEU A 312 -13.99 32.34 -11.31
CA LEU A 312 -13.87 31.49 -12.50
C LEU A 312 -14.98 31.79 -13.51
N GLY A 313 -14.61 32.36 -14.66
CA GLY A 313 -15.40 32.34 -15.90
C GLY A 313 -14.88 31.24 -16.83
N ILE A 314 -15.77 30.37 -17.30
CA ILE A 314 -15.48 29.32 -18.28
C ILE A 314 -15.30 29.97 -19.66
N VAL A 315 -14.15 29.73 -20.32
CA VAL A 315 -13.92 30.10 -21.72
C VAL A 315 -13.61 28.84 -22.52
N LEU A 316 -14.48 28.54 -23.50
CA LEU A 316 -14.24 27.57 -24.57
C LEU A 316 -13.25 28.17 -25.57
N VAL A 317 -12.13 27.49 -25.82
CA VAL A 317 -11.15 27.90 -26.82
C VAL A 317 -11.26 26.99 -28.05
N SER A 318 -11.61 27.61 -29.18
CA SER A 318 -11.57 27.04 -30.53
C SER A 318 -10.14 27.09 -31.08
N THR A 319 -9.68 26.01 -31.70
CA THR A 319 -8.31 25.86 -32.21
C THR A 319 -8.19 26.38 -33.65
N GLN A 320 -7.26 27.30 -33.91
CA GLN A 320 -6.74 27.56 -35.25
C GLN A 320 -5.21 27.52 -35.27
N ALA A 321 -4.69 26.89 -36.32
CA ALA A 321 -3.29 26.50 -36.54
C ALA A 321 -2.36 27.68 -36.92
N PRO A 322 -1.03 27.56 -36.77
CA PRO A 322 -0.11 28.69 -36.89
C PRO A 322 0.42 28.90 -38.32
N ARG A 323 0.63 30.18 -38.69
CA ARG A 323 1.50 30.59 -39.82
C ARG A 323 2.81 31.20 -39.30
N LYS A 324 3.88 30.93 -40.06
CA LYS A 324 5.32 31.15 -39.80
C LYS A 324 5.74 32.62 -39.52
N PRO A 325 6.91 32.85 -38.90
CA PRO A 325 7.39 34.19 -38.52
C PRO A 325 8.32 34.83 -39.56
N ALA A 326 8.39 36.16 -39.54
CA ALA A 326 9.43 36.96 -40.18
C ALA A 326 10.22 37.78 -39.15
N HIS A 327 11.51 37.90 -39.46
CA HIS A 327 12.69 38.41 -38.79
C HIS A 327 12.67 39.69 -37.94
N ALA A 328 13.57 39.68 -36.93
CA ALA A 328 14.45 40.75 -36.42
C ALA A 328 13.80 42.02 -35.80
N ALA A 329 14.41 42.80 -34.89
CA ALA A 329 15.79 42.95 -34.45
C ALA A 329 15.86 43.47 -32.98
N LYS A 330 17.05 43.38 -32.37
CA LYS A 330 17.42 43.78 -31.00
C LYS A 330 17.53 45.30 -30.81
N ALA A 331 17.24 45.76 -29.59
CA ALA A 331 17.90 46.85 -28.84
C ALA A 331 17.25 46.93 -27.43
N SER A 332 17.84 47.35 -26.31
CA SER A 332 19.20 47.62 -25.83
C SER A 332 19.04 48.06 -24.36
N LYS A 333 20.03 47.71 -23.50
CA LYS A 333 20.52 48.49 -22.34
C LYS A 333 19.59 48.62 -21.09
N ALA A 334 20.03 48.11 -19.93
CA ALA A 334 20.90 48.76 -18.91
C ALA A 334 20.03 49.45 -17.84
N SER A 335 20.33 49.55 -16.54
CA SER A 335 21.41 49.10 -15.65
C SER A 335 21.03 49.53 -14.21
N ASN A 336 21.55 48.81 -13.21
CA ASN A 336 22.03 49.28 -11.89
C ASN A 336 21.06 49.84 -10.82
N GLN A 337 21.02 49.22 -9.62
CA GLN A 337 21.77 49.53 -8.36
C GLN A 337 20.98 50.52 -7.48
N THR A 338 20.95 50.56 -6.13
CA THR A 338 21.65 49.94 -4.99
C THR A 338 21.05 50.49 -3.68
N LYS A 339 21.33 49.79 -2.54
CA LYS A 339 21.53 50.30 -1.15
C LYS A 339 20.32 50.88 -0.39
N ALA A 340 20.24 50.95 0.94
CA ALA A 340 20.78 50.25 2.11
C ALA A 340 20.21 50.97 3.38
N HIS A 341 20.29 50.30 4.54
CA HIS A 341 20.51 50.87 5.90
C HIS A 341 19.36 51.18 6.91
N HIS A 342 19.56 50.56 8.10
CA HIS A 342 19.53 51.08 9.49
C HIS A 342 18.32 50.90 10.44
N SER A 343 18.62 50.24 11.57
CA SER A 343 18.00 50.20 12.92
C SER A 343 18.11 51.58 13.66
N PRO A 344 17.50 51.89 14.86
CA PRO A 344 17.57 51.12 16.12
C PRO A 344 16.45 51.25 17.23
N ARG A 345 16.50 50.28 18.17
CA ARG A 345 16.40 50.27 19.68
C ARG A 345 15.49 51.23 20.50
N ALA A 346 14.80 50.65 21.53
CA ALA A 346 14.80 51.00 23.00
C ALA A 346 13.39 50.89 23.69
N THR A 347 13.22 50.07 24.75
CA THR A 347 13.10 50.36 26.23
C THR A 347 11.70 50.18 26.89
N ARG A 348 11.62 49.18 27.79
CA ARG A 348 11.26 49.19 29.25
C ARG A 348 9.98 49.91 29.75
N ARG A 349 9.04 49.17 30.39
CA ARG A 349 8.58 49.38 31.80
C ARG A 349 7.49 48.39 32.28
N THR A 350 7.43 48.30 33.60
CA THR A 350 6.73 47.44 34.57
C THR A 350 5.27 47.82 34.84
N THR A 351 4.44 46.89 35.35
CA THR A 351 3.69 46.98 36.65
C THR A 351 2.73 45.80 36.86
N ALA A 352 2.47 45.50 38.13
CA ALA A 352 1.71 44.38 38.68
C ALA A 352 0.22 44.70 38.93
N SER A 353 -0.62 43.67 39.13
CA SER A 353 -1.28 43.36 40.42
C SER A 353 -2.69 42.75 40.33
N HIS A 354 -2.91 41.82 41.28
CA HIS A 354 -4.13 41.48 42.03
C HIS A 354 -5.20 40.49 41.51
N ALA A 355 -5.66 39.75 42.52
CA ALA A 355 -6.46 38.54 42.55
C ALA A 355 -7.93 38.86 42.87
N HIS A 356 -8.82 37.86 42.76
CA HIS A 356 -9.87 37.58 43.75
C HIS A 356 -10.48 36.18 43.53
N ALA A 357 -10.81 35.54 44.65
CA ALA A 357 -11.46 34.25 44.79
C ALA A 357 -12.98 34.41 44.99
N ALA A 358 -13.78 33.38 44.66
CA ALA A 358 -15.06 33.11 45.34
C ALA A 358 -15.54 31.67 45.12
N ARG A 359 -16.02 31.07 46.21
CA ARG A 359 -16.69 29.77 46.36
C ARG A 359 -18.20 29.89 46.08
N GLY A 360 -18.89 28.76 45.87
CA GLY A 360 -20.34 28.67 46.06
C GLY A 360 -20.93 27.30 45.69
N SER A 361 -21.34 26.54 46.69
CA SER A 361 -22.06 25.26 46.64
C SER A 361 -23.58 25.45 46.48
N SER A 362 -24.33 24.48 45.95
CA SER A 362 -25.60 24.00 46.54
C SER A 362 -26.16 22.74 45.86
N ALA A 363 -27.04 22.03 46.57
CA ALA A 363 -27.56 20.68 46.33
C ALA A 363 -29.10 20.61 46.14
N ALA A 364 -29.55 19.43 45.68
CA ALA A 364 -30.85 18.74 45.88
C ALA A 364 -32.15 19.24 45.22
N HIS A 365 -32.88 18.34 44.50
CA HIS A 365 -34.12 17.69 45.00
C HIS A 365 -34.72 16.64 44.03
N LEU A 366 -35.46 15.70 44.63
CA LEU A 366 -36.15 14.51 44.11
C LEU A 366 -37.44 14.80 43.31
N THR A 367 -37.91 13.83 42.50
CA THR A 367 -39.31 13.33 42.52
C THR A 367 -39.41 11.93 41.88
N ALA A 368 -40.32 11.12 42.43
CA ALA A 368 -40.61 9.73 42.11
C ALA A 368 -41.98 9.57 41.43
N LYS A 369 -42.20 8.47 40.69
CA LYS A 369 -43.54 7.86 40.43
C LYS A 369 -43.41 6.33 40.26
N GLN A 370 -44.34 5.59 40.87
CA GLN A 370 -44.50 4.12 40.93
C GLN A 370 -45.81 3.65 40.24
N GLY A 371 -45.89 2.35 39.93
CA GLY A 371 -47.11 1.50 39.78
C GLY A 371 -47.33 0.95 38.36
N HIS A 372 -47.61 -0.32 38.03
CA HIS A 372 -48.13 -1.54 38.71
C HIS A 372 -47.65 -2.81 37.93
N ALA A 373 -47.09 -3.88 38.51
CA ALA A 373 -47.66 -5.09 39.17
C ALA A 373 -48.44 -6.10 38.28
N ARG A 374 -47.93 -7.36 38.10
CA ARG A 374 -48.58 -8.65 38.50
C ARG A 374 -47.71 -9.93 38.27
N LYS A 375 -47.42 -10.64 39.38
CA LYS A 375 -47.32 -12.11 39.71
C LYS A 375 -47.30 -13.16 38.57
N GLN A 376 -46.70 -14.37 38.64
CA GLN A 376 -46.03 -15.20 39.66
C GLN A 376 -45.51 -16.48 38.94
N GLY A 377 -44.50 -17.16 39.49
CA GLY A 377 -44.17 -18.54 39.10
C GLY A 377 -42.76 -18.99 39.53
N ARG A 378 -42.61 -19.40 40.79
CA ARG A 378 -41.37 -20.01 41.34
C ARG A 378 -41.41 -21.53 41.13
N THR A 379 -40.37 -22.08 40.52
CA THR A 379 -39.92 -23.47 40.76
C THR A 379 -38.48 -23.42 41.23
N ALA A 380 -38.26 -23.88 42.46
CA ALA A 380 -36.95 -23.97 43.08
C ALA A 380 -36.13 -25.07 42.42
N ARG A 381 -34.93 -24.75 41.94
CA ARG A 381 -33.89 -25.73 41.64
C ARG A 381 -32.64 -25.28 42.36
N GLN A 382 -32.14 -26.15 43.24
CA GLN A 382 -30.93 -25.96 44.03
C GLN A 382 -29.78 -25.51 43.12
N ALA A 383 -29.24 -24.33 43.40
CA ALA A 383 -28.02 -23.85 42.78
C ALA A 383 -26.84 -24.56 43.46
N THR A 384 -26.36 -25.64 42.85
CA THR A 384 -24.97 -26.07 43.05
C THR A 384 -24.07 -24.95 42.56
N THR A 385 -23.29 -24.35 43.45
CA THR A 385 -22.27 -23.36 43.11
C THR A 385 -21.34 -23.95 42.05
N PRO A 386 -21.17 -23.33 40.86
CA PRO A 386 -20.11 -23.72 39.96
C PRO A 386 -18.81 -23.32 40.65
N LYS A 387 -18.00 -24.32 41.01
CA LYS A 387 -16.59 -24.15 41.34
C LYS A 387 -15.98 -23.31 40.21
N LEU A 388 -15.57 -22.08 40.50
CA LEU A 388 -14.79 -21.25 39.58
C LEU A 388 -13.60 -22.11 39.16
N ALA A 389 -13.66 -22.68 37.95
CA ALA A 389 -12.49 -23.20 37.30
C ALA A 389 -11.55 -22.01 37.18
N SER A 390 -10.45 -22.04 37.95
CA SER A 390 -9.34 -21.13 37.77
C SER A 390 -8.97 -21.17 36.30
N ALA A 391 -9.35 -20.14 35.55
CA ALA A 391 -8.89 -19.97 34.18
C ALA A 391 -7.37 -20.01 34.25
N SER A 392 -6.78 -21.08 33.72
CA SER A 392 -5.34 -21.23 33.61
C SER A 392 -4.82 -19.97 32.92
N LYS A 393 -4.19 -19.08 33.70
CA LYS A 393 -3.65 -17.82 33.21
C LYS A 393 -2.54 -18.21 32.24
N GLN A 394 -2.86 -18.22 30.95
CA GLN A 394 -1.85 -18.50 29.92
C GLN A 394 -0.65 -17.59 30.21
N PRO A 395 0.59 -18.13 30.20
CA PRO A 395 1.75 -17.32 30.47
C PRO A 395 1.79 -16.15 29.50
N ALA A 396 2.01 -14.95 30.03
CA ALA A 396 2.03 -13.74 29.23
C ALA A 396 3.11 -13.85 28.14
N ILE A 397 2.75 -13.54 26.89
CA ILE A 397 3.69 -13.59 25.77
C ILE A 397 4.84 -12.60 26.06
N PRO A 398 6.10 -13.06 26.12
CA PRO A 398 7.21 -12.17 26.38
C PRO A 398 7.39 -11.22 25.20
N VAL A 399 7.46 -9.92 25.49
CA VAL A 399 7.63 -8.89 24.47
C VAL A 399 9.10 -8.80 24.08
N THR A 400 9.48 -9.53 23.02
CA THR A 400 10.81 -9.44 22.42
C THR A 400 10.97 -8.12 21.64
N PRO A 401 12.20 -7.64 21.36
CA PRO A 401 12.42 -6.43 20.56
C PRO A 401 11.75 -6.49 19.18
N LEU A 402 11.80 -7.65 18.52
CA LEU A 402 11.15 -7.86 17.23
C LEU A 402 9.63 -7.75 17.34
N LEU A 403 9.01 -8.41 18.32
CA LEU A 403 7.57 -8.32 18.55
C LEU A 403 7.13 -6.91 18.96
N ALA A 404 7.95 -6.20 19.76
CA ALA A 404 7.72 -4.80 20.13
C ALA A 404 7.73 -3.89 18.90
N LYS A 405 8.72 -4.04 18.02
CA LYS A 405 8.81 -3.28 16.75
C LYS A 405 7.58 -3.50 15.89
N ILE A 406 7.21 -4.75 15.63
CA ILE A 406 6.04 -5.10 14.82
C ILE A 406 4.78 -4.51 15.46
N ALA A 407 4.56 -4.72 16.74
CA ALA A 407 3.36 -4.23 17.44
C ALA A 407 3.28 -2.70 17.44
N LEU A 408 4.39 -1.98 17.62
CA LEU A 408 4.39 -0.51 17.58
C LEU A 408 4.07 0.04 16.19
N VAL A 409 4.61 -0.55 15.12
CA VAL A 409 4.27 -0.16 13.74
C VAL A 409 2.79 -0.41 13.46
N ARG A 410 2.27 -1.57 13.89
CA ARG A 410 0.84 -1.91 13.75
C ARG A 410 -0.06 -0.99 14.57
N LEU A 411 0.36 -0.64 15.78
CA LEU A 411 -0.34 0.33 16.64
C LEU A 411 -0.32 1.73 16.01
N ALA A 412 0.80 2.17 15.43
CA ALA A 412 0.92 3.51 14.84
C ALA A 412 -0.14 3.78 13.75
N ARG A 413 -0.50 2.75 12.98
CA ARG A 413 -1.60 2.85 11.99
C ARG A 413 -2.97 3.08 12.63
N GLN A 414 -3.17 2.56 13.84
CA GLN A 414 -4.42 2.67 14.60
C GLN A 414 -4.46 3.97 15.43
N ASP A 415 -3.41 4.22 16.20
CA ASP A 415 -3.24 5.33 17.13
C ASP A 415 -1.74 5.76 17.17
N PRO A 416 -1.32 6.70 16.31
CA PRO A 416 0.08 7.13 16.23
C PRO A 416 0.53 7.87 17.51
N ALA A 417 -0.35 8.60 18.18
CA ALA A 417 -0.02 9.31 19.42
C ALA A 417 0.31 8.33 20.54
N ARG A 418 -0.51 7.28 20.71
CA ARG A 418 -0.22 6.23 21.71
C ARG A 418 1.07 5.47 21.39
N ALA A 419 1.32 5.15 20.12
CA ALA A 419 2.56 4.51 19.70
C ALA A 419 3.78 5.41 19.99
N ALA A 420 3.66 6.72 19.76
CA ALA A 420 4.68 7.71 20.08
C ALA A 420 5.00 7.75 21.58
N ASP A 421 3.97 7.77 22.44
CA ASP A 421 4.15 7.80 23.90
C ASP A 421 4.90 6.55 24.41
N LEU A 422 4.51 5.37 23.92
CA LEU A 422 5.17 4.11 24.27
C LEU A 422 6.63 4.09 23.79
N LEU A 423 6.87 4.46 22.53
CA LEU A 423 8.23 4.50 21.99
C LEU A 423 9.11 5.50 22.72
N LYS A 424 8.58 6.69 23.05
CA LYS A 424 9.27 7.72 23.83
C LYS A 424 9.64 7.22 25.23
N SER A 425 8.71 6.56 25.92
CA SER A 425 8.95 5.99 27.25
C SER A 425 9.96 4.83 27.24
N GLY A 426 10.12 4.15 26.10
CA GLY A 426 10.94 2.94 25.99
C GLY A 426 10.31 1.72 26.69
N ARG A 427 9.06 1.81 27.13
CA ARG A 427 8.34 0.78 27.87
C ARG A 427 6.96 0.51 27.27
N THR A 428 6.46 -0.70 27.50
CA THR A 428 5.05 -1.07 27.31
C THR A 428 4.18 -0.34 28.34
N ALA A 429 2.86 -0.32 28.13
CA ALA A 429 1.93 0.29 29.08
C ALA A 429 1.90 -0.43 30.43
N SER A 430 2.31 -1.71 30.48
CA SER A 430 2.50 -2.48 31.72
C SER A 430 3.90 -2.32 32.33
N GLY A 431 4.74 -1.42 31.79
CA GLY A 431 6.06 -1.09 32.34
C GLY A 431 7.23 -1.97 31.88
N ALA A 432 6.99 -3.04 31.13
CA ALA A 432 8.05 -3.89 30.60
C ALA A 432 8.88 -3.13 29.53
N PRO A 433 10.23 -3.23 29.52
CA PRO A 433 11.07 -2.51 28.57
C PRO A 433 10.91 -3.04 27.14
N LEU A 434 10.85 -2.13 26.16
CA LEU A 434 10.73 -2.48 24.73
C LEU A 434 12.05 -3.02 24.13
N LYS A 435 13.19 -2.66 24.73
CA LYS A 435 14.54 -3.08 24.33
C LYS A 435 14.87 -2.87 22.83
N LEU A 436 14.32 -1.82 22.22
CA LEU A 436 14.60 -1.44 20.82
C LEU A 436 15.93 -0.67 20.71
N GLY A 437 16.81 -1.11 19.81
CA GLY A 437 18.02 -0.37 19.47
C GLY A 437 17.76 0.93 18.68
N PRO A 438 18.74 1.82 18.53
CA PRO A 438 18.56 3.12 17.90
C PRO A 438 18.00 3.06 16.46
N ALA A 439 18.48 2.10 15.66
CA ALA A 439 18.02 1.91 14.28
C ALA A 439 16.54 1.49 14.22
N ASP A 440 16.11 0.56 15.09
CA ASP A 440 14.71 0.14 15.15
C ASP A 440 13.81 1.25 15.72
N ARG A 441 14.29 2.02 16.71
CA ARG A 441 13.56 3.18 17.23
C ARG A 441 13.34 4.22 16.13
N ALA A 442 14.38 4.59 15.38
CA ALA A 442 14.27 5.53 14.26
C ALA A 442 13.31 5.01 13.18
N PHE A 443 13.39 3.70 12.85
CA PHE A 443 12.44 3.07 11.94
C PHE A 443 10.99 3.17 12.46
N VAL A 444 10.70 2.83 13.71
CA VAL A 444 9.34 2.94 14.27
C VAL A 444 8.86 4.40 14.28
N TRP A 445 9.72 5.36 14.61
CA TRP A 445 9.40 6.79 14.51
C TRP A 445 9.00 7.20 13.10
N SER A 446 9.66 6.67 12.06
CA SER A 446 9.28 6.96 10.67
C SER A 446 7.85 6.50 10.34
N GLN A 447 7.44 5.36 10.90
CA GLN A 447 6.11 4.79 10.69
C GLN A 447 5.03 5.54 11.48
N ILE A 448 5.36 5.98 12.71
CA ILE A 448 4.52 6.87 13.52
C ILE A 448 4.33 8.22 12.82
N ALA A 449 5.41 8.84 12.34
CA ALA A 449 5.36 10.09 11.61
C ALA A 449 4.49 9.98 10.36
N MET A 450 4.72 8.96 9.53
CA MET A 450 3.91 8.71 8.33
C MET A 450 2.43 8.53 8.67
N ALA A 451 2.09 7.73 9.68
CA ALA A 451 0.70 7.55 10.11
C ALA A 451 0.07 8.84 10.66
N GLY A 452 0.85 9.66 11.38
CA GLY A 452 0.45 11.00 11.81
C GLY A 452 0.17 11.94 10.64
N MET A 453 1.03 11.94 9.62
CA MET A 453 0.86 12.74 8.41
C MET A 453 -0.43 12.38 7.66
N PHE A 454 -0.75 11.08 7.52
CA PHE A 454 -2.02 10.63 6.94
C PHE A 454 -3.26 11.11 7.71
N ARG A 455 -3.11 11.33 9.03
CA ARG A 455 -4.19 11.79 9.92
C ARG A 455 -4.18 13.29 10.16
N LEU A 456 -3.27 14.03 9.54
CA LEU A 456 -3.05 15.46 9.76
C LEU A 456 -2.81 15.80 11.24
N ASP A 457 -2.08 14.93 11.95
CA ASP A 457 -1.70 15.17 13.34
C ASP A 457 -0.61 16.26 13.40
N GLY A 458 -0.86 17.33 14.15
CA GLY A 458 0.09 18.43 14.32
C GLY A 458 1.39 18.06 15.02
N SER A 459 1.50 16.84 15.57
CA SER A 459 2.76 16.30 16.12
C SER A 459 3.58 15.51 15.12
N ALA A 460 3.03 15.19 13.94
CA ALA A 460 3.71 14.35 12.95
C ALA A 460 5.06 14.89 12.48
N PRO A 461 5.26 16.20 12.27
CA PRO A 461 6.59 16.72 11.90
C PRO A 461 7.65 16.51 12.99
N ARG A 462 7.28 16.67 14.27
CA ARG A 462 8.17 16.37 15.40
C ARG A 462 8.52 14.89 15.50
N TRP A 463 7.60 13.99 15.14
CA TRP A 463 7.92 12.56 15.05
C TRP A 463 8.83 12.24 13.85
N ALA A 464 8.70 12.97 12.74
CA ALA A 464 9.58 12.84 11.59
C ALA A 464 11.03 13.26 11.91
N ASP A 465 11.21 14.22 12.80
CA ASP A 465 12.52 14.63 13.32
C ASP A 465 13.23 13.52 14.09
N GLU A 466 12.50 12.72 14.86
CA GLU A 466 13.05 11.53 15.53
C GLU A 466 13.45 10.42 14.54
N ALA A 467 12.92 10.47 13.32
CA ALA A 467 13.16 9.48 12.27
C ALA A 467 14.31 9.84 11.30
N ARG A 468 15.06 10.92 11.55
CA ARG A 468 16.09 11.45 10.61
C ARG A 468 17.11 10.43 10.12
N HIS A 469 17.46 9.45 10.94
CA HIS A 469 18.45 8.40 10.63
C HIS A 469 17.82 7.04 10.35
N ALA A 470 16.51 6.98 10.14
CA ALA A 470 15.81 5.74 9.85
C ALA A 470 16.25 5.17 8.49
N ARG A 471 16.56 3.87 8.47
CA ARG A 471 16.74 3.13 7.21
C ARG A 471 15.37 2.76 6.67
N ILE A 472 14.90 3.57 5.72
CA ILE A 472 13.56 3.46 5.12
C ILE A 472 13.63 3.47 3.60
N SER A 473 12.61 2.86 2.98
CA SER A 473 12.39 2.97 1.55
C SER A 473 11.81 4.32 1.16
N ASP A 474 11.79 4.57 -0.14
CA ASP A 474 11.18 5.77 -0.70
C ASP A 474 9.67 5.87 -0.43
N HIS A 475 9.00 4.74 -0.15
CA HIS A 475 7.60 4.72 0.27
C HIS A 475 7.36 5.56 1.54
N THR A 476 8.23 5.43 2.55
CA THR A 476 8.14 6.24 3.78
C THR A 476 8.85 7.58 3.62
N ARG A 477 9.96 7.62 2.87
CA ARG A 477 10.79 8.83 2.70
C ARG A 477 10.01 10.02 2.17
N VAL A 478 9.07 9.79 1.23
CA VAL A 478 8.20 10.86 0.71
C VAL A 478 7.35 11.52 1.79
N TRP A 479 6.96 10.79 2.84
CA TRP A 479 6.20 11.35 3.96
C TRP A 479 7.06 12.17 4.90
N LEU A 480 8.31 11.74 5.15
CA LEU A 480 9.27 12.54 5.90
C LEU A 480 9.64 13.83 5.16
N ALA A 481 9.77 13.77 3.83
CA ALA A 481 9.97 14.97 3.01
C ALA A 481 8.77 15.94 3.10
N ARG A 482 7.53 15.43 3.07
CA ARG A 482 6.32 16.25 3.27
C ARG A 482 6.25 16.86 4.67
N ALA A 483 6.71 16.13 5.70
CA ALA A 483 6.78 16.64 7.06
C ALA A 483 7.81 17.78 7.18
N ALA A 484 9.01 17.62 6.62
CA ALA A 484 10.02 18.68 6.56
C ALA A 484 9.53 19.90 5.77
N LEU A 485 8.77 19.68 4.70
CA LEU A 485 8.16 20.76 3.92
C LEU A 485 7.11 21.54 4.73
N ALA A 486 6.29 20.85 5.52
CA ALA A 486 5.25 21.49 6.35
C ALA A 486 5.85 22.46 7.39
N GLU A 487 7.03 22.14 7.93
CA GLU A 487 7.77 22.98 8.89
C GLU A 487 8.83 23.89 8.22
N GLN A 488 8.90 23.89 6.89
CA GLN A 488 9.92 24.65 6.12
C GLN A 488 11.37 24.32 6.52
N HIS A 489 11.64 23.09 6.94
CA HIS A 489 12.98 22.60 7.26
C HIS A 489 13.79 22.31 5.98
N TRP A 490 14.21 23.36 5.26
CA TRP A 490 14.82 23.25 3.92
C TRP A 490 16.07 22.37 3.86
N THR A 491 16.96 22.43 4.86
CA THR A 491 18.16 21.57 4.94
C THR A 491 17.79 20.09 5.06
N GLN A 492 16.79 19.78 5.88
CA GLN A 492 16.31 18.41 6.08
C GLN A 492 15.60 17.90 4.82
N LEU A 493 14.77 18.74 4.18
CA LEU A 493 14.12 18.41 2.92
C LEU A 493 15.15 18.07 1.83
N ASP A 494 16.19 18.89 1.66
CA ASP A 494 17.27 18.63 0.69
C ASP A 494 18.00 17.31 0.98
N THR A 495 18.33 17.07 2.26
CA THR A 495 18.96 15.81 2.70
C THR A 495 18.09 14.60 2.35
N ILE A 496 16.78 14.69 2.60
CA ILE A 496 15.84 13.61 2.31
C ILE A 496 15.72 13.37 0.79
N ILE A 497 15.58 14.43 -0.01
CA ILE A 497 15.47 14.31 -1.48
C ILE A 497 16.73 13.72 -2.08
N ARG A 498 17.91 14.16 -1.64
CA ARG A 498 19.21 13.60 -2.11
C ARG A 498 19.40 12.13 -1.78
N ALA A 499 18.65 11.60 -0.83
CA ALA A 499 18.71 10.19 -0.45
C ALA A 499 17.57 9.34 -1.07
N MET A 500 16.66 9.94 -1.85
CA MET A 500 15.70 9.20 -2.69
C MET A 500 16.40 8.47 -3.83
N GLU A 501 15.83 7.37 -4.32
CA GLU A 501 16.31 6.68 -5.52
C GLU A 501 16.22 7.60 -6.75
N PRO A 502 17.09 7.42 -7.77
CA PRO A 502 17.18 8.34 -8.92
C PRO A 502 15.84 8.58 -9.62
N ALA A 503 15.02 7.55 -9.80
CA ALA A 503 13.72 7.67 -10.45
C ALA A 503 12.77 8.61 -9.69
N LEU A 504 12.70 8.48 -8.37
CA LEU A 504 11.87 9.35 -7.55
C LEU A 504 12.49 10.75 -7.40
N ARG A 505 13.79 10.84 -7.14
CA ARG A 505 14.53 12.10 -6.98
C ARG A 505 14.38 13.02 -8.19
N ASN A 506 14.44 12.43 -9.38
CA ASN A 506 14.34 13.16 -10.66
C ASN A 506 12.89 13.32 -11.15
N SER A 507 11.90 12.88 -10.37
CA SER A 507 10.50 13.15 -10.69
C SER A 507 10.21 14.66 -10.65
N PRO A 508 9.17 15.15 -11.36
CA PRO A 508 8.87 16.58 -11.42
C PRO A 508 8.64 17.20 -10.03
N THR A 509 7.92 16.47 -9.17
CA THR A 509 7.64 16.88 -7.79
C THR A 509 8.91 17.14 -6.99
N TRP A 510 9.82 16.17 -6.94
CA TRP A 510 10.99 16.28 -6.08
C TRP A 510 12.10 17.13 -6.68
N THR A 511 12.17 17.24 -8.01
CA THR A 511 13.02 18.23 -8.69
C THR A 511 12.59 19.65 -8.34
N TYR A 512 11.29 19.96 -8.36
CA TYR A 512 10.77 21.27 -7.98
C TYR A 512 11.07 21.59 -6.52
N TRP A 513 10.75 20.67 -5.61
CA TRP A 513 10.97 20.88 -4.17
C TRP A 513 12.45 20.95 -3.80
N HIS A 514 13.33 20.24 -4.51
CA HIS A 514 14.77 20.45 -4.42
C HIS A 514 15.15 21.87 -4.85
N GLY A 515 14.65 22.35 -6.00
CA GLY A 515 14.88 23.73 -6.44
C GLY A 515 14.44 24.76 -5.40
N ARG A 516 13.25 24.58 -4.80
CA ARG A 516 12.73 25.44 -3.71
C ARG A 516 13.60 25.39 -2.45
N ALA A 517 14.05 24.21 -2.05
CA ALA A 517 14.97 24.07 -0.92
C ALA A 517 16.31 24.79 -1.20
N GLN A 518 16.90 24.59 -2.39
CA GLN A 518 18.14 25.25 -2.79
C GLN A 518 18.00 26.78 -2.84
N GLN A 519 16.85 27.30 -3.29
CA GLN A 519 16.58 28.73 -3.26
C GLN A 519 16.53 29.28 -1.83
N ALA A 520 15.84 28.59 -0.93
CA ALA A 520 15.74 28.98 0.48
C ALA A 520 17.09 28.89 1.21
N LEU A 521 17.96 27.97 0.79
CA LEU A 521 19.32 27.79 1.32
C LEU A 521 20.36 28.75 0.71
N GLY A 522 19.97 29.66 -0.19
CA GLY A 522 20.89 30.63 -0.79
C GLY A 522 21.73 30.09 -1.94
N HIS A 523 21.27 29.04 -2.63
CA HIS A 523 21.94 28.44 -3.80
C HIS A 523 21.15 28.70 -5.10
N PRO A 524 21.08 29.97 -5.58
CA PRO A 524 20.20 30.35 -6.68
C PRO A 524 20.57 29.70 -8.02
N ARG A 525 21.85 29.42 -8.29
CA ARG A 525 22.26 28.74 -9.53
C ARG A 525 21.72 27.31 -9.60
N THR A 526 21.85 26.56 -8.50
CA THR A 526 21.33 25.19 -8.38
C THR A 526 19.80 25.17 -8.48
N ALA A 527 19.13 26.13 -7.84
CA ALA A 527 17.68 26.28 -7.93
C ALA A 527 17.22 26.55 -9.37
N SER A 528 17.83 27.53 -10.06
CA SER A 528 17.52 27.87 -11.44
C SER A 528 17.71 26.68 -12.38
N HIS A 529 18.79 25.91 -12.22
CA HIS A 529 19.01 24.69 -13.01
C HIS A 529 17.88 23.67 -12.78
N ALA A 530 17.48 23.42 -11.52
CA ALA A 530 16.38 22.51 -11.21
C ALA A 530 15.03 22.97 -11.78
N PHE A 531 14.75 24.28 -11.84
CA PHE A 531 13.52 24.77 -12.45
C PHE A 531 13.57 24.70 -13.99
N GLN A 532 14.72 24.95 -14.60
CA GLN A 532 14.90 24.86 -16.05
C GLN A 532 14.64 23.44 -16.59
N THR A 533 15.01 22.40 -15.85
CA THR A 533 14.72 21.01 -16.25
C THR A 533 13.22 20.68 -16.26
N LEU A 534 12.39 21.49 -15.59
CA LEU A 534 10.94 21.32 -15.53
C LEU A 534 10.17 22.21 -16.49
N ALA A 535 10.78 23.31 -16.97
CA ALA A 535 10.09 24.36 -17.72
C ALA A 535 9.40 23.92 -19.04
N THR A 536 9.80 22.78 -19.60
CA THR A 536 9.17 22.23 -20.83
C THR A 536 8.04 21.23 -20.54
N ARG A 537 7.78 20.94 -19.26
CA ARG A 537 6.79 19.94 -18.86
C ARG A 537 5.39 20.55 -18.76
N HIS A 538 4.40 19.77 -19.17
CA HIS A 538 2.98 20.17 -19.15
C HIS A 538 2.23 19.59 -17.95
N ASP A 539 2.87 19.54 -16.78
CA ASP A 539 2.27 19.06 -15.53
C ASP A 539 2.27 20.18 -14.46
N TYR A 540 1.71 19.90 -13.27
CA TYR A 540 1.58 20.89 -12.20
C TYR A 540 2.92 21.53 -11.79
N TYR A 541 4.03 20.80 -11.87
CA TYR A 541 5.36 21.28 -11.45
C TYR A 541 6.18 21.87 -12.61
N GLY A 542 5.73 21.71 -13.85
CA GLY A 542 6.30 22.38 -15.02
C GLY A 542 5.72 23.78 -15.28
N LYS A 543 4.51 24.05 -14.76
CA LYS A 543 3.91 25.39 -14.71
C LYS A 543 4.43 26.17 -13.51
#